data_AF-A0A4U0GV34-F1
#
_entry.id   AF-A0A4U0GV34-F1
#
_cell.length_a   1.000
_cell.length_b   1.000
_cell.length_c   1.000
_cell.angle_alpha   90.00
_cell.angle_beta   90.00
_cell.angle_gamma   90.00
#
_symmetry.space_group_name_H-M   'P 1'
#
loop_
_entity.id
_entity.type
_entity.pdbx_description
1 polymer ?
#
loop_
_entity_poly.entity_id
_entity_poly.type
_entity_poly.pdbx_seq_one_letter_code
_entity_poly.pdbx_strand_id
1 'polypeptide(L)'
;MVKTFKNFDKGALVALAVAGFFAISWTNAAHKLAPQWYQVTESGTDPDPEKNQHIVGLYPGGTPTNPCDETSGEICAIQLDFNPEETDMPSTVSEAKNLAEVTVGSSRFSQEN
;
A
#
# COMPACT_ATOMS: atom_id res chain seq x y z
N MET A 1 -17.93 33.08 53.73
CA MET A 1 -18.48 32.81 52.38
C MET A 1 -17.36 33.02 51.37
N VAL A 2 -16.79 31.92 50.88
CA VAL A 2 -15.55 31.88 50.07
C VAL A 2 -15.86 32.42 48.67
N LYS A 3 -15.51 33.68 48.40
CA LYS A 3 -15.59 34.29 47.06
C LYS A 3 -14.33 33.94 46.28
N THR A 4 -14.26 32.73 45.73
CA THR A 4 -13.09 32.27 44.95
C THR A 4 -13.47 31.74 43.57
N PHE A 5 -14.40 32.39 42.88
CA PHE A 5 -14.71 32.08 41.46
C PHE A 5 -15.07 33.34 40.66
N LYS A 6 -14.25 34.39 40.75
CA LYS A 6 -14.22 35.44 39.74
C LYS A 6 -12.81 35.44 39.17
N ASN A 7 -12.71 35.30 37.86
CA ASN A 7 -11.48 35.16 37.05
C ASN A 7 -11.11 33.71 36.70
N PHE A 8 -12.10 32.86 36.39
CA PHE A 8 -11.81 31.73 35.52
C PHE A 8 -11.57 32.30 34.11
N ASP A 9 -10.30 32.48 33.78
CA ASP A 9 -9.84 33.12 32.57
C ASP A 9 -10.33 32.30 31.37
N LYS A 10 -11.25 32.87 30.58
CA LYS A 10 -11.84 32.19 29.42
C LYS A 10 -10.77 31.74 28.42
N GLY A 11 -9.59 32.35 28.44
CA GLY A 11 -8.43 31.93 27.65
C GLY A 11 -7.83 30.59 28.07
N ALA A 12 -7.88 30.23 29.36
CA ALA A 12 -7.31 28.98 29.86
C ALA A 12 -8.10 27.74 29.38
N LEU A 13 -9.42 27.86 29.24
CA LEU A 13 -10.28 26.82 28.69
C LEU A 13 -10.04 26.57 27.19
N VAL A 14 -9.77 27.63 26.44
CA VAL A 14 -9.44 27.54 25.00
C VAL A 14 -8.08 26.89 24.79
N ALA A 15 -7.08 27.26 25.60
CA ALA A 15 -5.74 26.66 25.53
C ALA A 15 -5.75 25.15 25.81
N LEU A 16 -6.56 24.70 26.78
CA LEU A 16 -6.69 23.28 27.13
C LEU A 16 -7.43 22.48 26.04
N ALA A 17 -8.44 23.07 25.40
CA ALA A 17 -9.15 22.44 24.28
C ALA A 17 -8.26 22.29 23.04
N VAL A 18 -7.40 23.27 22.74
CA VAL A 18 -6.45 23.20 21.62
C VAL A 18 -5.38 22.14 21.86
N ALA A 19 -4.83 22.05 23.08
CA ALA A 19 -3.85 21.02 23.43
C ALA A 19 -4.43 19.59 23.38
N GLY A 20 -5.71 19.42 23.74
CA GLY A 20 -6.41 18.14 23.64
C GLY A 20 -6.61 17.66 22.21
N PHE A 21 -6.89 18.56 21.26
CA PHE A 21 -7.10 18.21 19.84
C PHE A 21 -5.83 17.70 19.16
N PHE A 22 -4.64 18.21 19.51
CA PHE A 22 -3.39 17.73 18.93
C PHE A 22 -2.97 16.35 19.45
N ALA A 23 -3.48 15.91 20.60
CA ALA A 23 -3.14 14.62 21.20
C ALA A 23 -3.90 13.42 20.56
N ILE A 24 -4.96 13.65 19.79
CA ILE A 24 -5.83 12.57 19.28
C ILE A 24 -5.48 12.11 17.86
N SER A 25 -4.47 12.70 17.21
CA SER A 25 -4.19 12.39 15.80
C SER A 25 -3.27 11.16 15.58
N TRP A 26 -2.99 10.39 16.63
CA TRP A 26 -2.05 9.27 16.59
C TRP A 26 -2.71 7.97 17.07
N THR A 27 -3.91 7.67 16.59
CA THR A 27 -4.46 6.32 16.73
C THR A 27 -5.01 5.90 15.39
N ASN A 28 -4.51 4.78 14.87
CA ASN A 28 -4.92 4.09 13.64
C ASN A 28 -4.15 4.50 12.37
N ALA A 29 -2.82 4.56 12.42
CA ALA A 29 -2.09 4.05 11.27
C ALA A 29 -2.14 2.52 11.40
N ALA A 30 -3.18 1.88 10.85
CA ALA A 30 -3.12 0.45 10.59
C ALA A 30 -1.77 0.20 9.90
N HIS A 31 -0.95 -0.69 10.45
CA HIS A 31 0.39 -0.98 9.96
C HIS A 31 0.29 -1.70 8.61
N LYS A 32 -0.19 -1.02 7.56
CA LYS A 32 -0.02 -1.46 6.20
C LYS A 32 1.47 -1.45 5.93
N LEU A 33 2.02 -2.62 5.61
CA LEU A 33 3.42 -2.75 5.23
C LEU A 33 3.65 -1.82 4.03
N ALA A 34 4.81 -1.17 3.97
CA ALA A 34 5.13 -0.33 2.83
C ALA A 34 5.03 -1.18 1.54
N PRO A 35 4.39 -0.68 0.47
CA PRO A 35 4.16 -1.48 -0.73
C PRO A 35 5.46 -2.04 -1.30
N GLN A 36 5.53 -3.36 -1.48
CA GLN A 36 6.73 -4.08 -1.90
C GLN A 36 6.66 -4.43 -3.38
N TRP A 37 7.82 -4.53 -4.03
CA TRP A 37 7.93 -4.96 -5.42
C TRP A 37 8.02 -6.48 -5.48
N TYR A 38 7.21 -7.06 -6.36
CA TYR A 38 7.18 -8.49 -6.63
C TYR A 38 7.56 -8.74 -8.08
N GLN A 39 8.35 -9.78 -8.31
CA GLN A 39 8.66 -10.26 -9.64
C GLN A 39 7.44 -10.97 -10.22
N VAL A 40 7.19 -10.69 -11.50
CA VAL A 40 6.15 -11.32 -12.29
C VAL A 40 6.81 -12.08 -13.45
N THR A 41 6.30 -13.28 -13.73
CA THR A 41 6.72 -14.11 -14.85
C THR A 41 5.51 -14.51 -15.66
N GLU A 42 5.63 -14.47 -16.98
CA GLU A 42 4.58 -14.96 -17.85
C GLU A 42 4.68 -16.48 -18.05
N SER A 43 3.56 -17.17 -17.87
CA SER A 43 3.40 -18.55 -18.30
C SER A 43 1.94 -18.83 -18.63
N GLY A 44 1.68 -19.48 -19.76
CA GLY A 44 0.33 -19.85 -20.17
C GLY A 44 0.00 -19.38 -21.59
N THR A 45 -1.26 -19.57 -21.97
CA THR A 45 -1.80 -19.17 -23.27
C THR A 45 -3.23 -18.62 -23.15
N ASP A 46 -3.61 -18.13 -21.96
CA ASP A 46 -4.91 -17.49 -21.78
C ASP A 46 -4.98 -16.21 -22.62
N PRO A 47 -6.10 -15.91 -23.28
CA PRO A 47 -6.25 -14.64 -24.00
C PRO A 47 -6.19 -13.40 -23.09
N ASP A 48 -6.37 -13.55 -21.78
CA ASP A 48 -6.14 -12.50 -20.78
C ASP A 48 -4.68 -12.53 -20.28
N PRO A 49 -3.85 -11.55 -20.65
CA PRO A 49 -2.43 -11.54 -20.29
C PRO A 49 -2.21 -11.50 -18.77
N GLU A 50 -3.12 -10.90 -18.00
CA GLU A 50 -2.96 -10.77 -16.54
C GLU A 50 -3.16 -12.10 -15.80
N LYS A 51 -3.81 -13.07 -16.45
CA LYS A 51 -3.95 -14.43 -15.92
C LYS A 51 -2.74 -15.31 -16.21
N ASN A 52 -2.00 -15.01 -17.27
CA ASN A 52 -0.73 -15.66 -17.58
C ASN A 52 0.43 -15.04 -16.78
N GLN A 53 0.22 -13.87 -16.16
CA GLN A 53 1.23 -13.16 -15.36
C GLN A 53 1.22 -13.63 -13.91
N HIS A 54 2.18 -14.48 -13.56
CA HIS A 54 2.32 -15.09 -12.24
C HIS A 54 3.26 -14.29 -11.33
N ILE A 55 2.86 -14.12 -10.08
CA ILE A 55 3.66 -13.46 -9.05
C ILE A 55 4.51 -14.52 -8.35
N VAL A 56 5.82 -14.46 -8.53
CA VAL A 56 6.74 -15.51 -8.07
C VAL A 56 7.34 -15.23 -6.68
N GLY A 57 7.42 -13.96 -6.30
CA GLY A 57 8.01 -13.53 -5.03
C GLY A 57 8.56 -12.11 -5.09
N LEU A 58 9.35 -11.72 -4.09
CA LEU A 58 9.94 -10.38 -4.01
C LEU A 58 10.88 -10.11 -5.19
N TYR A 59 10.78 -8.91 -5.75
CA TYR A 59 11.64 -8.48 -6.85
C TYR A 59 13.09 -8.34 -6.36
N PRO A 60 14.07 -9.02 -7.01
CA PRO A 60 15.46 -8.95 -6.60
C PRO A 60 16.03 -7.54 -6.84
N GLY A 61 16.79 -7.02 -5.87
CA GLY A 61 17.45 -5.72 -6.01
C GLY A 61 16.60 -4.50 -5.63
N GLY A 62 15.40 -4.69 -5.08
CA GLY A 62 14.58 -3.61 -4.53
C GLY A 62 13.70 -2.94 -5.59
N THR A 63 13.80 -1.61 -5.75
CA THR A 63 12.99 -0.91 -6.75
C THR A 63 13.52 -1.21 -8.16
N PRO A 64 12.69 -1.73 -9.08
CA PRO A 64 13.09 -1.95 -10.46
C PRO A 64 13.47 -0.61 -11.12
N THR A 65 14.73 -0.50 -11.51
CA THR A 65 15.34 0.70 -12.11
C THR A 65 15.48 0.59 -13.63
N ASN A 66 15.58 -0.61 -14.17
CA ASN A 66 15.72 -0.88 -15.60
C ASN A 66 14.40 -1.43 -16.18
N PRO A 67 14.12 -1.21 -17.48
CA PRO A 67 13.10 -1.97 -18.18
C PRO A 67 13.46 -3.46 -18.11
N CYS A 68 12.45 -4.30 -17.96
CA CYS A 68 12.62 -5.75 -18.00
C CYS A 68 12.59 -6.22 -19.45
N ASP A 69 13.17 -7.40 -19.71
CA ASP A 69 13.36 -7.93 -21.06
C ASP A 69 12.09 -7.85 -21.94
N GLU A 70 12.28 -7.35 -23.18
CA GLU A 70 11.27 -6.68 -24.02
C GLU A 70 10.39 -7.62 -24.88
N THR A 71 10.08 -8.81 -24.41
CA THR A 71 9.23 -9.73 -25.20
C THR A 71 7.81 -9.80 -24.65
N SER A 72 6.95 -8.88 -25.09
CA SER A 72 5.49 -9.08 -25.28
C SER A 72 4.45 -8.33 -24.41
N GLY A 73 4.80 -7.21 -23.76
CA GLY A 73 3.79 -6.49 -22.93
C GLY A 73 3.61 -7.11 -21.54
N GLU A 74 4.56 -7.97 -21.16
CA GLU A 74 4.60 -8.65 -19.88
C GLU A 74 4.89 -7.64 -18.75
N ILE A 75 4.17 -7.77 -17.64
CA ILE A 75 4.57 -7.14 -16.39
C ILE A 75 5.73 -7.96 -15.85
N CYS A 76 6.83 -7.30 -15.53
CA CYS A 76 7.97 -7.97 -14.90
C CYS A 76 8.08 -7.71 -13.41
N ALA A 77 7.50 -6.60 -12.96
CA ALA A 77 7.46 -6.23 -11.57
C ALA A 77 6.18 -5.47 -11.25
N ILE A 78 5.52 -5.86 -10.17
CA ILE A 78 4.30 -5.23 -9.67
C ILE A 78 4.48 -4.86 -8.21
N GLN A 79 4.00 -3.68 -7.85
CA GLN A 79 3.99 -3.24 -6.47
C GLN A 79 2.69 -3.69 -5.80
N LEU A 80 2.80 -4.41 -4.70
CA LEU A 80 1.65 -4.89 -3.92
C LEU A 80 1.79 -4.43 -2.47
N ASP A 81 0.66 -4.11 -1.87
CA ASP A 81 0.50 -3.89 -0.43
C ASP A 81 -0.62 -4.79 0.07
N PHE A 82 -0.25 -5.77 0.89
CA PHE A 82 -1.17 -6.68 1.55
C PHE A 82 -0.59 -7.10 2.90
N ASN A 83 -1.46 -7.51 3.83
CA ASN A 83 -1.05 -8.03 5.12
C ASN A 83 -0.91 -9.56 5.04
N PRO A 84 0.31 -10.13 5.14
CA PRO A 84 0.51 -11.58 5.06
C PRO A 84 -0.07 -12.34 6.26
N GLU A 85 -0.47 -11.66 7.33
CA GLU A 85 -1.20 -12.27 8.46
C GLU A 85 -2.71 -12.43 8.18
N GLU A 86 -3.25 -11.67 7.23
CA GLU A 86 -4.69 -11.64 6.93
C GLU A 86 -5.03 -12.18 5.53
N THR A 87 -4.06 -12.20 4.61
CA THR A 87 -4.27 -12.59 3.21
C THR A 87 -3.03 -13.26 2.63
N ASP A 88 -3.24 -14.38 1.95
CA ASP A 88 -2.17 -15.09 1.24
C ASP A 88 -1.66 -14.25 0.06
N MET A 89 -0.37 -14.44 -0.28
CA MET A 89 0.21 -13.77 -1.43
C MET A 89 -0.53 -14.21 -2.72
N PRO A 90 -1.06 -13.27 -3.52
CA PRO A 90 -1.73 -13.61 -4.77
C PRO A 90 -0.76 -14.29 -5.73
N SER A 91 -1.25 -15.31 -6.43
CA SER A 91 -0.47 -16.12 -7.37
C SER A 91 -0.36 -15.50 -8.76
N THR A 92 -1.31 -14.63 -9.14
CA THR A 92 -1.36 -13.96 -10.44
C THR A 92 -1.67 -12.48 -10.29
N VAL A 93 -1.33 -11.68 -11.31
CA VAL A 93 -1.70 -10.26 -11.38
C VAL A 93 -3.22 -10.10 -11.38
N SER A 94 -3.93 -10.97 -12.12
CA SER A 94 -5.40 -10.97 -12.13
C SER A 94 -5.97 -11.21 -10.73
N GLU A 95 -5.46 -12.18 -9.98
CA GLU A 95 -5.88 -12.44 -8.60
C GLU A 95 -5.62 -11.25 -7.68
N ALA A 96 -4.43 -10.66 -7.76
CA ALA A 96 -4.05 -9.48 -6.97
C ALA A 96 -5.00 -8.29 -7.16
N LYS A 97 -5.58 -8.12 -8.35
CA LYS A 97 -6.56 -7.06 -8.65
C LYS A 97 -7.98 -7.36 -8.17
N ASN A 98 -8.30 -8.64 -7.96
CA ASN A 98 -9.63 -9.08 -7.56
C ASN A 98 -9.76 -9.29 -6.04
N LEU A 99 -8.64 -9.39 -5.32
CA LEU A 99 -8.63 -9.45 -3.85
C LEU A 99 -8.82 -8.05 -3.25
N ALA A 100 -9.77 -7.91 -2.32
CA ALA A 100 -10.09 -6.62 -1.70
C ALA A 100 -9.03 -6.16 -0.70
N GLU A 101 -8.29 -7.12 -0.14
CA GLU A 101 -7.25 -6.96 0.86
C GLU A 101 -5.87 -6.66 0.25
N VAL A 102 -5.75 -6.78 -1.08
CA VAL A 102 -4.53 -6.47 -1.84
C VAL A 102 -4.70 -5.13 -2.53
N THR A 103 -3.78 -4.20 -2.26
CA THR A 103 -3.70 -2.94 -3.00
C THR A 103 -2.60 -3.06 -4.06
N VAL A 104 -3.00 -2.96 -5.33
CA VAL A 104 -2.06 -2.92 -6.45
C VAL A 104 -1.59 -1.48 -6.67
N GLY A 105 -0.28 -1.28 -6.62
CA GLY A 105 0.37 0.02 -6.80
C GLY A 105 0.89 0.22 -8.22
N SER A 106 2.15 0.61 -8.33
CA SER A 106 2.82 0.78 -9.62
C SER A 106 3.17 -0.57 -10.26
N SER A 107 3.07 -0.65 -11.58
CA SER A 107 3.60 -1.77 -12.35
C SER A 107 4.69 -1.30 -13.31
N ARG A 108 5.67 -2.16 -13.58
CA ARG A 108 6.65 -1.98 -14.64
C ARG A 108 6.29 -2.92 -15.77
N PHE A 109 5.96 -2.32 -16.90
CA PHE A 109 5.56 -2.98 -18.13
C PHE A 109 6.73 -2.98 -19.10
N SER A 110 6.82 -4.01 -19.94
CA SER A 110 7.60 -3.96 -21.19
C SER A 110 7.25 -2.68 -21.96
N GLN A 111 8.25 -1.94 -22.46
CA GLN A 111 7.97 -1.11 -23.63
C GLN A 111 7.81 -2.06 -24.80
N GLU A 112 6.64 -2.03 -25.45
CA GLU A 112 6.54 -2.56 -26.81
C GLU A 112 7.33 -1.65 -27.74
N ASN A 113 8.11 -2.26 -28.63
CA ASN A 113 8.77 -1.58 -29.74
C ASN A 113 7.76 -1.33 -30.86
#